data_AF-A0A3D1QWF1-F1
#
_entry.id   AF-A0A3D1QWF1-F1
#
_cell.length_a   1.000
_cell.length_b   1.000
_cell.length_c   1.000
_cell.angle_alpha   90.00
_cell.angle_beta   90.00
_cell.angle_gamma   90.00
#
_symmetry.space_group_name_H-M   'P 1'
#
loop_
_entity.id
_entity.type
_entity.pdbx_description
1 polymer ?
#
loop_
_entity_poly.entity_id
_entity_poly.type
_entity_poly.pdbx_seq_one_letter_code
_entity_poly.pdbx_strand_id
1 'polypeptide(L)'
;ILLCGMETHVCVFQTARDFLARGLVPYLCADALLSRNAEDKQWGLERARDLGAVVTTAEGALFDLLGRAGTPEFKAVSVAVR
;
A
#
# COMPACT_ATOMS: atom_id res chain seq x y z
N ILE A 1 1.54 2.05 8.17
CA ILE A 1 0.75 3.15 7.55
C ILE A 1 0.30 2.68 6.18
N LEU A 2 -1.00 2.64 5.87
CA LEU A 2 -1.47 2.26 4.54
C LEU A 2 -1.44 3.47 3.60
N LEU A 3 -0.89 3.30 2.40
CA LEU A 3 -0.82 4.33 1.37
C LEU A 3 -1.59 3.93 0.11
N CYS A 4 -2.46 4.84 -0.34
CA CYS A 4 -3.20 4.80 -1.59
C CYS A 4 -3.22 6.20 -2.23
N GLY A 5 -3.61 6.30 -3.51
CA GLY A 5 -3.71 7.57 -4.24
C GLY A 5 -2.76 7.70 -5.45
N MET A 6 -2.46 8.94 -5.81
CA MET A 6 -1.66 9.30 -6.98
C MET A 6 -0.90 10.62 -6.75
N GLU A 7 0.24 10.87 -7.39
CA GLU A 7 0.95 10.00 -8.33
C GLU A 7 1.95 9.09 -7.61
N THR A 8 2.00 7.80 -7.98
CA THR A 8 2.85 6.78 -7.36
C THR A 8 4.32 7.20 -7.27
N HIS A 9 4.86 7.76 -8.35
CA HIS A 9 6.27 8.13 -8.46
C HIS A 9 6.61 9.54 -7.93
N VAL A 10 5.60 10.34 -7.63
CA VAL A 10 5.77 11.72 -7.14
C VAL A 10 5.29 11.81 -5.69
N CYS A 11 4.01 12.13 -5.47
CA CYS A 11 3.48 12.45 -4.15
C CYS A 11 3.48 11.22 -3.22
N VAL A 12 3.14 10.04 -3.75
CA VAL A 12 3.10 8.81 -2.95
C VAL A 12 4.51 8.39 -2.56
N PHE A 13 5.45 8.36 -3.51
CA PHE A 13 6.85 8.03 -3.24
C PHE A 13 7.49 9.00 -2.24
N GLN A 14 7.30 10.31 -2.40
CA GLN A 14 7.81 11.31 -1.47
C GLN A 14 7.23 11.12 -0.06
N THR A 15 5.91 10.87 0.04
CA THR A 15 5.25 10.57 1.32
C THR A 15 5.78 9.29 1.97
N ALA A 16 6.00 8.23 1.19
CA ALA A 16 6.56 6.98 1.68
C ALA A 16 7.99 7.17 2.23
N ARG A 17 8.83 7.90 1.48
CA ARG A 17 10.18 8.27 1.92
C ARG A 17 10.16 9.05 3.23
N ASP A 18 9.25 10.00 3.38
CA ASP A 18 9.15 10.82 4.59
C ASP A 18 8.66 10.01 5.79
N PHE A 19 7.77 9.02 5.60
CA PHE A 19 7.41 8.08 6.65
C PHE A 19 8.59 7.20 7.09
N LEU A 20 9.34 6.66 6.12
CA LEU A 20 10.53 5.86 6.40
C LEU A 20 11.59 6.66 7.17
N ALA A 21 11.82 7.92 6.78
CA ALA A 21 12.74 8.83 7.48
C ALA A 21 12.31 9.10 8.94
N ARG A 22 11.02 8.93 9.26
CA ARG A 22 10.45 9.05 10.61
C ARG A 22 10.40 7.71 11.37
N GLY A 23 10.95 6.64 10.82
CA GLY A 23 10.91 5.29 11.41
C GLY A 23 9.54 4.61 11.32
N LEU A 24 8.64 5.10 10.45
CA LEU A 24 7.31 4.53 10.25
C LEU A 24 7.31 3.74 8.94
N VAL A 25 6.91 2.47 8.99
CA VAL A 25 6.88 1.62 7.78
C VAL A 25 5.59 1.88 6.98
N PRO A 26 5.68 2.41 5.75
CA PRO A 26 4.55 2.54 4.86
C PRO A 26 4.30 1.24 4.09
N TYR A 27 3.02 0.91 3.92
CA TYR A 27 2.50 -0.22 3.16
C TYR A 27 1.73 0.35 1.97
N LEU A 28 2.32 0.25 0.78
CA LEU A 28 1.79 0.77 -0.46
C LEU A 28 0.83 -0.27 -1.06
N CYS A 29 -0.46 0.05 -1.11
CA CYS A 29 -1.48 -0.79 -1.74
C CYS A 29 -1.44 -0.59 -3.27
N ALA A 30 -0.68 -1.42 -3.99
CA ALA A 30 -0.36 -1.24 -5.40
C ALA A 30 -1.58 -1.20 -6.34
N ASP A 31 -2.65 -1.88 -5.97
CA ASP A 31 -3.98 -1.88 -6.61
C ASP A 31 -4.78 -0.59 -6.36
N ALA A 32 -4.44 0.16 -5.31
CA ALA A 32 -5.00 1.48 -4.97
C ALA A 32 -4.03 2.64 -5.27
N LEU A 33 -3.00 2.41 -6.09
CA LEU A 33 -2.00 3.40 -6.49
C LEU A 33 -2.00 3.62 -8.00
N LEU A 34 -1.87 4.88 -8.42
CA LEU A 34 -1.99 5.27 -9.82
C LEU A 34 -0.92 6.30 -10.22
N SER A 35 -0.45 6.20 -11.46
CA SER A 35 0.28 7.24 -12.18
C SER A 35 -0.28 7.30 -13.60
N ARG A 36 -0.03 8.41 -14.32
CA ARG A 36 -0.49 8.56 -15.71
C ARG A 36 0.10 7.50 -16.63
N ASN A 37 1.39 7.21 -16.50
CA ASN A 37 2.07 6.15 -17.25
C ASN A 37 2.31 4.94 -16.34
N ALA A 38 2.19 3.74 -16.90
CA ALA A 38 2.41 2.50 -16.17
C ALA A 38 3.88 2.33 -15.73
N GLU A 39 4.82 2.77 -16.56
CA GLU A 39 6.25 2.76 -16.24
C GLU A 39 6.56 3.66 -15.04
N ASP A 40 5.99 4.87 -14.99
CA ASP A 40 6.13 5.75 -13.83
C ASP A 40 5.58 5.09 -12.56
N LYS A 41 4.38 4.47 -12.65
CA LYS A 41 3.82 3.71 -11.51
C LYS A 41 4.78 2.64 -11.03
N GLN A 42 5.35 1.86 -11.95
CA GLN A 42 6.29 0.78 -11.62
C GLN A 42 7.54 1.30 -10.92
N TRP A 43 8.19 2.32 -11.49
CA TRP A 43 9.38 2.93 -10.88
C TRP A 43 9.09 3.53 -9.50
N GLY A 44 7.90 4.10 -9.30
CA GLY A 44 7.47 4.60 -7.99
C GLY A 44 7.38 3.49 -6.93
N LEU A 45 6.84 2.32 -7.29
CA LEU A 45 6.72 1.17 -6.40
C LEU A 45 8.08 0.53 -6.09
N GLU A 46 8.93 0.36 -7.10
CA GLU A 46 10.26 -0.23 -6.95
C GLU A 46 11.14 0.62 -6.04
N ARG A 47 11.21 1.94 -6.29
CA ARG A 47 11.99 2.86 -5.46
C ARG A 47 11.49 2.89 -4.01
N ALA A 48 10.18 2.84 -3.80
CA ALA A 48 9.62 2.79 -2.44
C ALA A 48 10.03 1.49 -1.74
N ARG A 49 9.99 0.35 -2.44
CA ARG A 49 10.43 -0.95 -1.93
C ARG A 49 11.91 -0.93 -1.56
N ASP A 50 12.77 -0.38 -2.42
CA ASP A 50 14.21 -0.30 -2.19
C ASP A 50 14.57 0.56 -0.97
N LEU A 51 13.75 1.56 -0.64
CA LEU A 51 13.89 2.37 0.58
C LEU A 51 13.38 1.67 1.85
N GLY A 52 12.73 0.50 1.72
CA GLY A 52 12.20 -0.28 2.84
C GLY A 52 10.68 -0.16 3.05
N ALA A 53 9.94 0.41 2.10
CA ALA A 53 8.49 0.32 2.13
C ALA A 53 8.01 -1.09 1.78
N VAL A 54 6.85 -1.47 2.32
CA VAL A 54 6.19 -2.74 1.95
C VAL A 54 5.24 -2.46 0.78
N VAL A 55 5.32 -3.27 -0.28
CA VAL A 55 4.35 -3.22 -1.38
C VAL A 55 3.38 -4.39 -1.21
N THR A 56 2.09 -4.08 -1.15
CA THR A 56 1.01 -5.05 -0.92
C THR A 56 -0.20 -4.69 -1.82
N THR A 57 -1.35 -5.34 -1.60
CA THR A 57 -2.65 -4.96 -2.15
C THR A 57 -3.58 -4.49 -1.04
N ALA A 58 -4.66 -3.80 -1.37
CA ALA A 58 -5.68 -3.43 -0.39
C ALA A 58 -6.28 -4.66 0.28
N GLU A 59 -6.57 -5.72 -0.48
CA GLU A 59 -7.02 -7.01 0.07
C GLU A 59 -6.00 -7.60 1.05
N GLY A 60 -4.73 -7.71 0.62
CA GLY A 60 -3.65 -8.25 1.44
C GLY A 60 -3.46 -7.47 2.73
N ALA A 61 -3.46 -6.13 2.65
CA ALA A 61 -3.34 -5.25 3.82
C ALA A 61 -4.51 -5.41 4.80
N LEU A 62 -5.75 -5.51 4.29
CA LEU A 62 -6.92 -5.67 5.14
C LEU A 62 -6.96 -7.01 5.86
N PHE A 63 -6.60 -8.10 5.19
CA PHE A 63 -6.53 -9.42 5.84
C PHE A 63 -5.32 -9.56 6.77
N ASP A 64 -4.19 -8.92 6.46
CA ASP A 64 -3.04 -8.85 7.37
C ASP A 64 -3.41 -8.15 8.69
N LEU A 65 -4.16 -7.03 8.62
CA LEU A 65 -4.65 -6.32 9.80
C LEU A 65 -5.62 -7.14 10.66
N LEU A 66 -6.38 -8.05 10.07
CA LEU A 66 -7.33 -8.89 10.80
C LEU A 66 -6.64 -9.98 11.62
N GLY A 67 -5.52 -10.52 11.14
CA GLY A 67 -4.70 -11.53 11.82
C GLY A 67 -5.37 -12.90 12.07
N ARG A 68 -6.69 -13.01 11.98
CA ARG A 68 -7.47 -14.23 12.24
C ARG A 68 -8.66 -14.36 11.30
N ALA A 69 -8.81 -15.54 10.70
CA ALA A 69 -9.97 -15.89 9.88
C ALA A 69 -11.19 -16.29 10.73
N GLY A 70 -12.38 -16.20 10.12
CA GLY A 70 -13.63 -16.73 10.69
C GLY A 70 -14.26 -15.87 11.80
N THR A 71 -13.76 -14.67 12.05
CA THR A 71 -14.39 -13.71 12.98
C THR A 71 -15.53 -12.93 12.30
N PRO A 72 -16.40 -12.25 13.07
CA PRO A 72 -17.39 -11.33 12.50
C PRO A 72 -16.78 -10.24 11.62
N GLU A 73 -15.63 -9.69 12.01
CA GLU A 73 -14.88 -8.66 11.27
C GLU A 73 -14.29 -9.24 9.98
N PHE A 74 -13.71 -10.44 10.04
CA PHE A 74 -13.25 -11.15 8.85
C PHE A 74 -14.38 -11.33 7.83
N LYS A 75 -15.57 -11.72 8.29
CA LYS A 75 -16.74 -11.88 7.42
C LYS A 75 -17.17 -10.54 6.80
N ALA A 76 -17.14 -9.45 7.58
CA ALA A 76 -17.47 -8.12 7.09
C ALA A 76 -16.48 -7.65 6.00
N VAL A 77 -15.18 -7.79 6.25
CA VAL A 77 -14.12 -7.42 5.29
C VAL A 77 -14.18 -8.30 4.05
N SER A 78 -14.39 -9.61 4.18
CA SER A 78 -14.52 -10.54 3.04
C SER A 78 -15.64 -10.17 2.06
N VAL A 79 -16.67 -9.48 2.53
CA VAL A 79 -17.74 -8.96 1.66
C VAL A 79 -17.31 -7.67 0.95
N ALA A 80 -16.50 -6.83 1.60
CA ALA A 80 -16.07 -5.54 1.09
C ALA A 80 -14.94 -5.62 0.04
N VAL A 81 -14.13 -6.68 0.07
CA VAL A 81 -13.00 -6.89 -0.87
C VAL A 81 -13.37 -7.80 -2.07
N ARG A 82 -14.65 -8.15 -2.20
CA ARG A 82 -15.19 -8.95 -3.31
C ARG A 82 -15.56 -8.11 -4.52
#